data_AF-A0A951ET47-F1
#
_entry.id   AF-A0A951ET47-F1
#
_cell.length_a   1.000
_cell.length_b   1.000
_cell.length_c   1.000
_cell.angle_alpha   90.00
_cell.angle_beta   90.00
_cell.angle_gamma   90.00
#
_symmetry.space_group_name_H-M   'P 1'
#
loop_
_entity.id
_entity.type
_entity.pdbx_description
1 polymer ?
#
loop_
_entity_poly.entity_id
_entity_poly.type
_entity_poly.pdbx_seq_one_letter_code
_entity_poly.pdbx_strand_id
1 'polypeptide(L)'
;MKISIDPVLASRIRTAWTKLSPSQQSQIAAAVLAANQQALSVAQSQSAPPGPAQPHHLMFAQSALTNDSDGLVNSLEAGIVIDVGSDGAIWGTGKYEQLDPGWVEAFAVFLESLIFGRHPFMGVPQTVRIPDTVTIAMAGDWGTGDWRTAANPAPSTDVRTHLAMLRPEITIHLGDVYYAGTGDQEQHLLVNLWPAGSLASFALNSNHEMYSGANPYFQAIAKAPFAAQQGCSYFALENDNWVIVGLDSAYFAAELELYLNGSLGPAEGTQVQFLQQFTATNKKVIVLTHHNGLTEDGSSETVLWGQVMSGFPAGNGPAYWYWGHVHVGAVYRNQDPQGRNVACRCCGHGGLPLGNAAALENAPNVAWYEKEPANDPDIPQRVQDGFVVLRLDGPNIEEKFYNENGGVAWFSS
;
A
#
# COMPACT_ATOMS: atom_id res chain seq x y z
N MET A 1 -24.46 19.15 -2.60
CA MET A 1 -23.73 19.56 -3.82
C MET A 1 -23.35 18.26 -4.47
N LYS A 2 -23.60 18.07 -5.77
CA LYS A 2 -23.21 16.83 -6.45
C LYS A 2 -21.68 16.72 -6.52
N ILE A 3 -21.18 15.49 -6.54
CA ILE A 3 -19.78 15.26 -6.90
C ILE A 3 -19.53 15.70 -8.35
N SER A 4 -18.27 15.91 -8.70
CA SER A 4 -17.86 16.21 -10.07
C SER A 4 -16.52 15.57 -10.37
N ILE A 5 -16.35 15.07 -11.59
CA ILE A 5 -15.05 14.69 -12.14
C ILE A 5 -14.38 15.94 -12.69
N ASP A 6 -13.11 16.15 -12.38
CA ASP A 6 -12.33 17.26 -12.96
C ASP A 6 -12.36 17.14 -14.51
N PRO A 7 -12.86 18.17 -15.23
CA PRO A 7 -12.95 18.13 -16.69
C PRO A 7 -11.59 17.98 -17.38
N VAL A 8 -10.49 18.43 -16.75
CA VAL A 8 -9.13 18.22 -17.23
C VAL A 8 -8.76 16.75 -17.16
N LEU A 9 -9.03 16.08 -16.04
CA LEU A 9 -8.78 14.64 -15.88
C LEU A 9 -9.64 13.82 -16.86
N ALA A 10 -10.92 14.13 -17.00
CA ALA A 10 -11.80 13.47 -17.96
C ALA A 10 -11.30 13.63 -19.41
N SER A 11 -10.79 14.81 -19.77
CA SER A 11 -10.19 15.06 -21.07
C SER A 11 -8.89 14.27 -21.28
N ARG A 12 -8.04 14.16 -20.24
CA ARG A 12 -6.81 13.35 -20.27
C ARG A 12 -7.14 11.87 -20.48
N ILE A 13 -8.09 11.32 -19.72
CA ILE A 13 -8.57 9.93 -19.83
C ILE A 13 -9.02 9.64 -21.27
N ARG A 14 -9.94 10.43 -21.82
CA ARG A 14 -10.43 10.22 -23.20
C ARG A 14 -9.30 10.32 -24.22
N THR A 15 -8.40 11.28 -24.06
CA THR A 15 -7.25 11.45 -24.97
C THR A 15 -6.33 10.23 -24.93
N ALA A 16 -5.94 9.79 -23.74
CA ALA A 16 -5.07 8.64 -23.56
C ALA A 16 -5.74 7.34 -24.06
N TRP A 17 -7.03 7.16 -23.75
CA TRP A 17 -7.82 6.03 -24.21
C TRP A 17 -7.77 5.86 -25.73
N THR A 18 -7.95 6.94 -26.51
CA THR A 18 -7.88 6.86 -27.99
C THR A 18 -6.52 6.47 -28.55
N LYS A 19 -5.44 6.59 -27.77
CA LYS A 19 -4.08 6.23 -28.17
C LYS A 19 -3.72 4.78 -27.85
N LEU A 20 -4.51 4.10 -27.01
CA LEU A 20 -4.31 2.69 -26.70
C LEU A 20 -4.66 1.80 -27.90
N SER A 21 -3.98 0.66 -28.01
CA SER A 21 -4.35 -0.37 -28.99
C SER A 21 -5.72 -0.96 -28.68
N PRO A 22 -6.45 -1.51 -29.68
CA PRO A 22 -7.72 -2.19 -29.44
C PRO A 22 -7.63 -3.33 -28.42
N SER A 23 -6.48 -4.02 -28.36
CA SER A 23 -6.25 -5.08 -27.37
C SER A 23 -6.14 -4.53 -25.95
N GLN A 24 -5.38 -3.45 -25.74
CA GLN A 24 -5.28 -2.79 -24.44
C GLN A 24 -6.65 -2.24 -23.98
N GLN A 25 -7.37 -1.56 -24.86
CA GLN A 25 -8.72 -1.06 -24.55
C GLN A 25 -9.66 -2.20 -24.13
N SER A 26 -9.64 -3.33 -24.85
CA SER A 26 -10.50 -4.48 -24.54
C SER A 26 -10.20 -5.08 -23.16
N GLN A 27 -8.91 -5.21 -22.80
CA GLN A 27 -8.49 -5.74 -21.50
C GLN A 27 -8.90 -4.80 -20.34
N ILE A 28 -8.69 -3.50 -20.50
CA ILE A 28 -9.00 -2.50 -19.46
C ILE A 28 -10.50 -2.27 -19.35
N ALA A 29 -11.25 -2.29 -20.46
CA ALA A 29 -12.68 -2.00 -20.49
C ALA A 29 -13.50 -2.96 -19.62
N ALA A 30 -13.09 -4.23 -19.52
CA ALA A 30 -13.78 -5.19 -18.66
C ALA A 30 -13.72 -4.77 -17.18
N ALA A 31 -12.54 -4.37 -16.70
CA ALA A 31 -12.36 -3.88 -15.33
C ALA A 31 -13.08 -2.55 -15.09
N VAL A 32 -13.04 -1.62 -16.06
CA VAL A 32 -13.76 -0.34 -16.00
C VAL A 32 -15.26 -0.57 -15.86
N LEU A 33 -15.85 -1.45 -16.67
CA LEU A 33 -17.28 -1.74 -16.62
C LEU A 33 -17.67 -2.44 -15.30
N ALA A 34 -16.85 -3.36 -14.80
CA ALA A 34 -17.10 -4.04 -13.53
C ALA A 34 -17.10 -3.06 -12.35
N ALA A 35 -16.09 -2.18 -12.27
CA ALA A 35 -16.02 -1.15 -11.23
C ALA A 35 -17.19 -0.16 -11.33
N ASN A 36 -17.50 0.33 -12.54
CA ASN A 36 -18.63 1.23 -12.76
C ASN A 36 -19.98 0.59 -12.37
N GLN A 37 -20.19 -0.68 -12.71
CA GLN A 37 -21.39 -1.41 -12.33
C GLN A 37 -21.51 -1.53 -10.80
N GLN A 38 -20.40 -1.74 -10.09
CA GLN A 38 -20.40 -1.78 -8.64
C GLN A 38 -20.71 -0.40 -8.03
N ALA A 39 -20.12 0.67 -8.56
CA ALA A 39 -20.42 2.04 -8.12
C ALA A 39 -21.90 2.41 -8.36
N LEU A 40 -22.46 2.09 -9.53
CA LEU A 40 -23.88 2.25 -9.83
C LEU A 40 -24.76 1.45 -8.87
N SER A 41 -24.39 0.20 -8.58
CA SER A 41 -25.12 -0.64 -7.64
C SER A 41 -25.16 -0.01 -6.25
N VAL A 42 -24.01 0.47 -5.74
CA VAL A 42 -23.93 1.11 -4.41
C VAL A 42 -24.72 2.41 -4.37
N ALA A 43 -24.62 3.24 -5.42
CA ALA A 43 -25.39 4.48 -5.53
C ALA A 43 -26.91 4.21 -5.54
N GLN A 44 -27.37 3.08 -6.10
CA GLN A 44 -28.78 2.71 -6.14
C GLN A 44 -29.27 2.02 -4.87
N SER A 45 -28.49 1.07 -4.34
CA SER A 45 -28.85 0.28 -3.16
C SER A 45 -28.69 1.06 -1.86
N GLN A 46 -27.82 2.08 -1.85
CA GLN A 46 -27.39 2.78 -0.65
C GLN A 46 -26.80 1.81 0.38
N SER A 47 -26.01 0.84 -0.08
CA SER A 47 -25.33 -0.15 0.77
C SER A 47 -24.05 -0.62 0.11
N ALA A 48 -23.04 -0.97 0.92
CA ALA A 48 -21.80 -1.55 0.45
C ALA A 48 -22.06 -2.87 -0.29
N PRO A 49 -21.23 -3.24 -1.29
CA PRO A 49 -21.41 -4.48 -2.02
C PRO A 49 -21.10 -5.69 -1.13
N PRO A 50 -21.73 -6.85 -1.38
CA PRO A 50 -21.54 -8.06 -0.57
C PRO A 50 -20.23 -8.81 -0.84
N GLY A 51 -19.41 -8.35 -1.78
CA GLY A 51 -18.15 -8.96 -2.18
C GLY A 51 -17.03 -7.93 -2.21
N PRO A 52 -15.80 -8.34 -2.59
CA PRO A 52 -14.65 -7.45 -2.56
C PRO A 52 -14.87 -6.21 -3.41
N ALA A 53 -14.37 -5.08 -2.93
CA ALA A 53 -14.37 -3.85 -3.70
C ALA A 53 -13.58 -4.04 -5.01
N GLN A 54 -14.15 -3.56 -6.12
CA GLN A 54 -13.39 -3.34 -7.34
C GLN A 54 -12.41 -2.18 -7.10
N PRO A 55 -11.36 -2.03 -7.94
CA PRO A 55 -10.39 -0.97 -7.75
C PRO A 55 -11.03 0.42 -7.83
N HIS A 56 -10.88 1.22 -6.76
CA HIS A 56 -11.57 2.53 -6.61
C HIS A 56 -11.28 3.51 -7.76
N HIS A 57 -10.07 3.44 -8.35
CA HIS A 57 -9.66 4.31 -9.47
C HIS A 57 -10.39 4.02 -10.77
N LEU A 58 -11.12 2.91 -10.85
CA LEU A 58 -11.99 2.60 -11.98
C LEU A 58 -13.47 2.95 -11.75
N MET A 59 -13.88 3.31 -10.53
CA MET A 59 -15.30 3.50 -10.18
C MET A 59 -15.99 4.54 -11.05
N PHE A 60 -15.30 5.64 -11.38
CA PHE A 60 -15.80 6.71 -12.23
C PHE A 60 -15.15 6.76 -13.62
N ALA A 61 -14.34 5.75 -13.97
CA ALA A 61 -13.62 5.72 -15.25
C ALA A 61 -14.59 5.73 -16.45
N GLN A 62 -15.68 4.96 -16.36
CA GLN A 62 -16.71 4.92 -17.40
C GLN A 62 -17.39 6.30 -17.56
N SER A 63 -17.82 6.91 -16.45
CA SER A 63 -18.42 8.25 -16.47
C SER A 63 -17.44 9.31 -17.01
N ALA A 64 -16.14 9.22 -16.71
CA ALA A 64 -15.12 10.09 -17.30
C ALA A 64 -15.00 9.90 -18.82
N LEU A 65 -15.07 8.65 -19.30
CA LEU A 65 -15.00 8.31 -20.72
C LEU A 65 -16.24 8.79 -21.50
N THR A 66 -17.43 8.70 -20.92
CA THR A 66 -18.70 8.96 -21.62
C THR A 66 -19.38 10.28 -21.28
N ASN A 67 -18.75 11.12 -20.45
CA ASN A 67 -19.36 12.33 -19.88
C ASN A 67 -20.62 12.01 -19.05
N ASP A 68 -20.49 11.06 -18.13
CA ASP A 68 -21.54 10.64 -17.20
C ASP A 68 -22.84 10.22 -17.90
N SER A 69 -22.73 9.55 -19.05
CA SER A 69 -23.92 9.06 -19.78
C SER A 69 -24.71 8.01 -19.01
N ASP A 70 -24.09 7.39 -18.00
CA ASP A 70 -24.69 6.45 -17.06
C ASP A 70 -25.34 7.14 -15.85
N GLY A 71 -25.12 8.45 -15.66
CA GLY A 71 -25.73 9.26 -14.61
C GLY A 71 -25.20 8.98 -13.21
N LEU A 72 -24.10 8.22 -13.08
CA LEU A 72 -23.51 7.84 -11.79
C LEU A 72 -23.08 9.09 -11.01
N VAL A 73 -22.28 9.96 -11.63
CA VAL A 73 -21.74 11.17 -10.99
C VAL A 73 -22.87 12.09 -10.55
N ASN A 74 -23.86 12.31 -11.42
CA ASN A 74 -25.02 13.14 -11.12
C ASN A 74 -25.95 12.55 -10.04
N SER A 75 -25.87 11.25 -9.78
CA SER A 75 -26.68 10.60 -8.74
C SER A 75 -26.16 10.88 -7.32
N LEU A 76 -24.85 11.08 -7.15
CA LEU A 76 -24.17 11.13 -5.84
C LEU A 76 -23.99 12.56 -5.32
N GLU A 77 -24.28 12.77 -4.03
CA GLU A 77 -23.91 14.00 -3.32
C GLU A 77 -22.45 13.91 -2.85
N ALA A 78 -21.79 15.06 -2.72
CA ALA A 78 -20.43 15.18 -2.20
C ALA A 78 -20.41 15.15 -0.67
N GLY A 79 -19.39 14.50 -0.11
CA GLY A 79 -19.13 14.44 1.33
C GLY A 79 -20.11 13.54 2.10
N ILE A 80 -20.69 12.55 1.43
CA ILE A 80 -21.55 11.55 2.07
C ILE A 80 -20.80 10.23 2.27
N VAL A 81 -21.07 9.57 3.38
CA VAL A 81 -20.77 8.14 3.61
C VAL A 81 -22.07 7.36 3.44
N ILE A 82 -22.05 6.35 2.57
CA ILE A 82 -23.20 5.48 2.30
C ILE A 82 -23.19 4.31 3.27
N ASP A 83 -22.07 3.58 3.34
CA ASP A 83 -21.93 2.36 4.15
C ASP A 83 -20.45 2.00 4.35
N VAL A 84 -20.18 0.99 5.18
CA VAL A 84 -18.84 0.41 5.36
C VAL A 84 -18.86 -1.05 4.91
N GLY A 85 -17.97 -1.40 4.00
CA GLY A 85 -17.80 -2.77 3.51
C GLY A 85 -17.28 -3.71 4.61
N SER A 86 -17.46 -5.03 4.42
CA SER A 86 -16.92 -6.02 5.36
C SER A 86 -15.39 -6.04 5.41
N ASP A 87 -14.74 -5.54 4.37
CA ASP A 87 -13.30 -5.28 4.25
C ASP A 87 -12.86 -3.97 4.95
N GLY A 88 -13.81 -3.19 5.47
CA GLY A 88 -13.56 -1.90 6.11
C GLY A 88 -13.53 -0.72 5.13
N ALA A 89 -13.68 -0.94 3.82
CA ALA A 89 -13.73 0.15 2.86
C ALA A 89 -14.94 1.06 3.14
N ILE A 90 -14.69 2.37 3.29
CA ILE A 90 -15.75 3.36 3.45
C ILE A 90 -16.32 3.67 2.07
N TRP A 91 -17.55 3.24 1.82
CA TRP A 91 -18.28 3.54 0.59
C TRP A 91 -18.88 4.94 0.69
N GLY A 92 -18.09 5.95 0.40
CA GLY A 92 -18.49 7.34 0.41
C GLY A 92 -17.72 8.19 -0.60
N THR A 93 -18.08 9.45 -0.67
CA THR A 93 -17.57 10.44 -1.66
C THR A 93 -16.59 11.44 -1.06
N GLY A 94 -16.23 11.26 0.21
CA GLY A 94 -15.18 12.00 0.88
C GLY A 94 -13.80 11.65 0.32
N LYS A 95 -12.81 12.48 0.64
CA LYS A 95 -11.43 12.29 0.16
C LYS A 95 -10.87 10.94 0.62
N TYR A 96 -10.33 10.17 -0.31
CA TYR A 96 -9.81 8.81 -0.18
C TYR A 96 -10.82 7.70 0.18
N GLU A 97 -12.12 8.01 0.21
CA GLU A 97 -13.17 7.00 0.31
C GLU A 97 -13.40 6.31 -1.04
N GLN A 98 -14.14 5.19 -1.07
CA GLN A 98 -14.25 4.32 -2.25
C GLN A 98 -14.85 5.01 -3.49
N LEU A 99 -15.70 6.02 -3.28
CA LEU A 99 -16.35 6.83 -4.32
C LEU A 99 -15.83 8.28 -4.32
N ASP A 100 -14.58 8.50 -3.89
CA ASP A 100 -13.89 9.78 -4.10
C ASP A 100 -13.66 10.01 -5.61
N PRO A 101 -14.22 11.08 -6.21
CA PRO A 101 -13.97 11.40 -7.61
C PRO A 101 -12.49 11.69 -7.92
N GLY A 102 -11.65 12.00 -6.92
CA GLY A 102 -10.21 12.19 -7.06
C GLY A 102 -9.47 10.96 -7.59
N TRP A 103 -9.99 9.75 -7.35
CA TRP A 103 -9.38 8.51 -7.83
C TRP A 103 -9.25 8.41 -9.36
N VAL A 104 -10.03 9.19 -10.12
CA VAL A 104 -9.89 9.27 -11.59
C VAL A 104 -8.53 9.81 -12.03
N GLU A 105 -7.80 10.52 -11.16
CA GLU A 105 -6.42 10.92 -11.44
C GLU A 105 -5.52 9.70 -11.65
N ALA A 106 -5.64 8.69 -10.79
CA ALA A 106 -4.85 7.46 -10.88
C ALA A 106 -5.10 6.75 -12.21
N PHE A 107 -6.35 6.68 -12.66
CA PHE A 107 -6.68 6.10 -13.96
C PHE A 107 -6.15 6.95 -15.12
N ALA A 108 -6.25 8.28 -15.05
CA ALA A 108 -5.70 9.16 -16.08
C ALA A 108 -4.19 8.97 -16.25
N VAL A 109 -3.46 8.96 -15.13
CA VAL A 109 -2.00 8.80 -15.10
C VAL A 109 -1.59 7.39 -15.53
N PHE A 110 -2.31 6.36 -15.11
CA PHE A 110 -2.10 4.98 -15.57
C PHE A 110 -2.25 4.85 -17.09
N LEU A 111 -3.32 5.37 -17.69
CA LEU A 111 -3.49 5.31 -19.15
C LEU A 111 -2.35 6.04 -19.89
N GLU A 112 -1.84 7.12 -19.32
CA GLU A 112 -0.71 7.87 -19.86
C GLU A 112 0.61 7.09 -19.76
N SER A 113 0.86 6.37 -18.66
CA SER A 113 2.08 5.55 -18.53
C SER A 113 2.12 4.39 -19.50
N LEU A 114 0.97 3.83 -19.91
CA LEU A 114 0.90 2.84 -21.00
C LEU A 114 1.39 3.39 -22.36
N ILE A 115 1.41 4.71 -22.53
CA ILE A 115 1.85 5.39 -23.75
C ILE A 115 3.31 5.83 -23.64
N PHE A 116 3.71 6.36 -22.48
CA PHE A 116 5.04 6.93 -22.26
C PHE A 116 6.07 5.91 -21.74
N GLY A 117 5.59 4.75 -21.26
CA GLY A 117 6.40 3.73 -20.63
C GLY A 117 6.71 4.01 -19.17
N ARG A 118 7.43 3.07 -18.57
CA ARG A 118 7.85 3.09 -17.16
C ARG A 118 9.36 3.20 -17.04
N HIS A 119 9.83 3.62 -15.88
CA HIS A 119 11.25 3.64 -15.53
C HIS A 119 11.87 2.23 -15.71
N PRO A 120 13.12 2.11 -16.19
CA PRO A 120 13.81 0.81 -16.24
C PRO A 120 14.06 0.21 -14.85
N PHE A 121 14.02 -1.13 -14.75
CA PHE A 121 14.32 -1.80 -13.48
C PHE A 121 15.80 -1.60 -13.11
N MET A 122 16.05 -1.20 -11.86
CA MET A 122 17.41 -0.99 -11.35
C MET A 122 17.88 -2.24 -10.61
N GLY A 123 18.85 -2.97 -11.19
CA GLY A 123 19.30 -4.26 -10.68
C GLY A 123 20.50 -4.24 -9.72
N VAL A 124 20.78 -3.11 -9.05
CA VAL A 124 21.96 -2.94 -8.18
C VAL A 124 21.52 -2.56 -6.77
N PRO A 125 21.04 -3.53 -5.97
CA PRO A 125 20.51 -3.28 -4.63
C PRO A 125 21.62 -2.89 -3.66
N GLN A 126 21.22 -2.16 -2.61
CA GLN A 126 22.10 -1.82 -1.51
C GLN A 126 21.92 -2.81 -0.36
N THR A 127 23.04 -3.23 0.25
CA THR A 127 23.06 -3.92 1.54
C THR A 127 23.71 -3.00 2.56
N VAL A 128 22.92 -2.50 3.51
CA VAL A 128 23.35 -1.51 4.50
C VAL A 128 23.57 -2.20 5.85
N ARG A 129 24.76 -2.01 6.43
CA ARG A 129 25.04 -2.48 7.78
C ARG A 129 24.31 -1.61 8.81
N ILE A 130 23.61 -2.24 9.75
CA ILE A 130 22.92 -1.57 10.86
C ILE A 130 23.48 -2.06 12.22
N PRO A 131 23.24 -1.31 13.32
CA PRO A 131 23.61 -1.76 14.66
C PRO A 131 22.85 -3.03 15.10
N ASP A 132 23.42 -3.78 16.04
CA ASP A 132 22.72 -4.93 16.67
C ASP A 132 21.56 -4.49 17.56
N THR A 133 21.63 -3.28 18.11
CA THR A 133 20.53 -2.64 18.83
C THR A 133 20.03 -1.44 18.02
N VAL A 134 18.82 -1.52 17.47
CA VAL A 134 18.28 -0.50 16.56
C VAL A 134 16.75 -0.46 16.62
N THR A 135 16.16 0.74 16.55
CA THR A 135 14.72 0.95 16.41
C THR A 135 14.37 1.33 14.97
N ILE A 136 13.41 0.60 14.41
CA ILE A 136 12.94 0.74 13.03
C ILE A 136 11.43 1.03 13.09
N ALA A 137 10.97 2.09 12.44
CA ALA A 137 9.54 2.37 12.28
C ALA A 137 9.11 2.18 10.83
N MET A 138 7.92 1.63 10.60
CA MET A 138 7.38 1.37 9.26
C MET A 138 5.92 1.77 9.16
N ALA A 139 5.54 2.37 8.04
CA ALA A 139 4.15 2.68 7.69
C ALA A 139 3.94 2.47 6.18
N GLY A 140 2.89 1.76 5.81
CA GLY A 140 2.42 1.63 4.42
C GLY A 140 1.23 2.52 4.15
N ASP A 141 1.00 2.84 2.87
CA ASP A 141 -0.22 3.50 2.41
C ASP A 141 -0.42 4.85 3.14
N TRP A 142 0.71 5.49 3.50
CA TRP A 142 0.77 6.68 4.34
C TRP A 142 0.78 7.96 3.50
N GLY A 143 1.19 7.88 2.23
CA GLY A 143 1.44 9.02 1.34
C GLY A 143 0.20 9.78 0.86
N THR A 144 -0.73 10.09 1.77
CA THR A 144 -1.95 10.87 1.56
C THR A 144 -1.75 12.37 1.82
N GLY A 145 -0.72 12.71 2.61
CA GLY A 145 -0.33 14.06 2.99
C GLY A 145 -1.33 14.82 3.89
N ASP A 146 -1.04 16.10 4.11
CA ASP A 146 -1.76 16.93 5.08
C ASP A 146 -2.99 17.59 4.43
N TRP A 147 -4.02 16.81 4.10
CA TRP A 147 -5.18 17.25 3.32
C TRP A 147 -6.35 17.84 4.13
N ARG A 148 -6.21 17.96 5.45
CA ARG A 148 -7.20 18.54 6.36
C ARG A 148 -6.67 19.78 7.09
N THR A 149 -7.39 20.22 8.12
CA THR A 149 -7.04 21.43 8.89
C THR A 149 -6.19 21.08 10.12
N ALA A 150 -5.46 22.05 10.67
CA ALA A 150 -4.70 21.81 11.90
C ALA A 150 -5.56 21.43 13.13
N ALA A 151 -6.87 21.73 13.11
CA ALA A 151 -7.79 21.39 14.19
C ALA A 151 -8.41 19.99 14.05
N ASN A 152 -8.41 19.43 12.84
CA ASN A 152 -8.75 18.03 12.55
C ASN A 152 -7.75 17.53 11.50
N PRO A 153 -6.51 17.19 11.90
CA PRO A 153 -5.45 16.79 10.98
C PRO A 153 -5.81 15.53 10.18
N ALA A 154 -5.12 15.31 9.06
CA ALA A 154 -5.26 14.06 8.33
C ALA A 154 -4.61 12.92 9.13
N PRO A 155 -5.09 11.67 9.01
CA PRO A 155 -4.52 10.56 9.78
C PRO A 155 -3.01 10.36 9.56
N SER A 156 -2.53 10.56 8.33
CA SER A 156 -1.10 10.52 8.00
C SER A 156 -0.29 11.60 8.74
N THR A 157 -0.87 12.78 8.99
CA THR A 157 -0.26 13.85 9.80
C THR A 157 -0.05 13.38 11.25
N ASP A 158 -1.05 12.72 11.84
CA ASP A 158 -1.02 12.21 13.22
C ASP A 158 -0.05 11.04 13.36
N VAL A 159 -0.09 10.08 12.42
CA VAL A 159 0.88 8.98 12.31
C VAL A 159 2.31 9.50 12.23
N ARG A 160 2.60 10.46 11.34
CA ARG A 160 3.94 11.08 11.22
C ARG A 160 4.38 11.71 12.52
N THR A 161 3.48 12.45 13.17
CA THR A 161 3.78 13.18 14.41
C THR A 161 4.19 12.22 15.51
N HIS A 162 3.42 11.14 15.71
CA HIS A 162 3.71 10.16 16.77
C HIS A 162 4.88 9.25 16.44
N LEU A 163 5.06 8.87 15.16
CA LEU A 163 6.24 8.14 14.71
C LEU A 163 7.53 8.94 14.98
N ALA A 164 7.55 10.24 14.64
CA ALA A 164 8.70 11.10 14.86
C ALA A 164 9.04 11.25 16.37
N MET A 165 8.04 11.26 17.25
CA MET A 165 8.27 11.33 18.72
C MET A 165 9.01 10.12 19.27
N LEU A 166 8.92 8.95 18.63
CA LEU A 166 9.64 7.76 19.03
C LEU A 166 11.13 7.80 18.65
N ARG A 167 11.53 8.76 17.79
CA ARG A 167 12.92 8.96 17.32
C ARG A 167 13.58 7.66 16.81
N PRO A 168 12.95 6.93 15.86
CA PRO A 168 13.56 5.72 15.31
C PRO A 168 14.87 6.04 14.58
N GLU A 169 15.82 5.12 14.63
CA GLU A 169 17.05 5.25 13.85
C GLU A 169 16.82 4.97 12.36
N ILE A 170 15.89 4.07 12.03
CA ILE A 170 15.55 3.71 10.65
C ILE A 170 14.05 3.87 10.44
N THR A 171 13.66 4.41 9.29
CA THR A 171 12.25 4.50 8.89
C THR A 171 12.01 3.92 7.51
N ILE A 172 10.94 3.17 7.32
CA ILE A 172 10.63 2.50 6.05
C ILE A 172 9.19 2.79 5.62
N HIS A 173 9.00 3.40 4.46
CA HIS A 173 7.69 3.54 3.80
C HIS A 173 7.39 2.25 3.03
N LEU A 174 6.26 1.58 3.29
CA LEU A 174 5.92 0.30 2.65
C LEU A 174 5.19 0.47 1.30
N GLY A 175 5.29 1.66 0.69
CA GLY A 175 4.71 1.98 -0.61
C GLY A 175 3.38 2.72 -0.51
N ASP A 176 2.89 3.17 -1.66
CA ASP A 176 1.63 3.89 -1.90
C ASP A 176 1.62 5.38 -1.48
N VAL A 177 1.93 6.22 -2.47
CA VAL A 177 1.77 7.68 -2.47
C VAL A 177 0.61 8.06 -3.39
N TYR A 178 -0.39 8.72 -2.81
CA TYR A 178 -1.68 8.90 -3.45
C TYR A 178 -1.84 10.23 -4.17
N TYR A 179 -2.62 10.30 -5.26
CA TYR A 179 -3.45 9.22 -5.83
C TYR A 179 -2.72 8.31 -6.80
N ALA A 180 -1.57 8.70 -7.35
CA ALA A 180 -0.97 8.01 -8.50
C ALA A 180 0.56 8.07 -8.53
N GLY A 181 1.20 8.32 -7.38
CA GLY A 181 2.65 8.48 -7.29
C GLY A 181 3.22 9.46 -8.30
N THR A 182 2.53 10.57 -8.59
CA THR A 182 3.04 11.57 -9.54
C THR A 182 4.26 12.30 -8.97
N GLY A 183 5.04 12.98 -9.82
CA GLY A 183 6.21 13.77 -9.38
C GLY A 183 5.90 14.78 -8.27
N ASP A 184 4.73 15.43 -8.35
CA ASP A 184 4.26 16.35 -7.33
C ASP A 184 3.90 15.61 -6.04
N GLN A 185 3.16 14.50 -6.15
CA GLN A 185 2.74 13.69 -5.01
C GLN A 185 3.92 13.06 -4.27
N GLU A 186 4.87 12.44 -4.98
CA GLU A 186 6.10 11.91 -4.39
C GLU A 186 6.88 12.98 -3.64
N GLN A 187 7.04 14.16 -4.25
CA GLN A 187 7.81 15.23 -3.62
C GLN A 187 7.09 15.80 -2.40
N HIS A 188 5.80 16.11 -2.53
CA HIS A 188 5.06 16.90 -1.55
C HIS A 188 4.36 16.07 -0.47
N LEU A 189 4.01 14.81 -0.76
CA LEU A 189 3.29 13.93 0.17
C LEU A 189 4.21 12.90 0.82
N LEU A 190 5.29 12.50 0.14
CA LEU A 190 6.30 11.60 0.70
C LEU A 190 7.59 12.33 1.08
N VAL A 191 8.41 12.75 0.12
CA VAL A 191 9.80 13.23 0.36
C VAL A 191 9.85 14.38 1.38
N ASN A 192 8.96 15.37 1.26
CA ASN A 192 8.94 16.53 2.14
C ASN A 192 8.39 16.24 3.55
N LEU A 193 7.57 15.20 3.70
CA LEU A 193 6.79 14.96 4.90
C LEU A 193 7.24 13.70 5.67
N TRP A 194 7.97 12.79 5.03
CA TRP A 194 8.37 11.52 5.65
C TRP A 194 9.25 11.77 6.90
N PRO A 195 8.89 11.20 8.07
CA PRO A 195 9.65 11.38 9.30
C PRO A 195 10.96 10.59 9.25
N ALA A 196 12.03 11.20 8.74
CA ALA A 196 13.29 10.51 8.51
C ALA A 196 13.95 9.98 9.80
N GLY A 197 14.37 8.71 9.77
CA GLY A 197 15.18 8.11 10.83
C GLY A 197 16.59 8.73 10.93
N SER A 198 17.19 8.69 12.13
CA SER A 198 18.50 9.32 12.36
C SER A 198 19.69 8.67 11.63
N LEU A 199 19.55 7.41 11.20
CA LEU A 199 20.56 6.68 10.41
C LEU A 199 20.19 6.64 8.93
N ALA A 200 18.97 6.23 8.60
CA ALA A 200 18.54 6.08 7.20
C ALA A 200 17.01 6.02 7.06
N SER A 201 16.52 6.32 5.86
CA SER A 201 15.15 6.04 5.45
C SER A 201 15.12 5.20 4.18
N PHE A 202 14.09 4.40 4.02
CA PHE A 202 13.85 3.58 2.84
C PHE A 202 12.37 3.67 2.43
N ALA A 203 12.07 3.41 1.16
CA ALA A 203 10.72 3.31 0.61
C ALA A 203 10.66 2.12 -0.35
N LEU A 204 9.57 1.36 -0.28
CA LEU A 204 9.22 0.35 -1.27
C LEU A 204 8.42 0.97 -2.42
N ASN A 205 8.46 0.32 -3.58
CA ASN A 205 7.62 0.64 -4.73
C ASN A 205 6.24 -0.01 -4.57
N SER A 206 5.21 0.55 -5.21
CA SER A 206 3.82 0.10 -5.08
C SER A 206 3.03 0.17 -6.39
N ASN A 207 1.76 -0.27 -6.37
CA ASN A 207 0.88 -0.09 -7.52
C ASN A 207 0.60 1.40 -7.81
N HIS A 208 0.45 2.26 -6.80
CA HIS A 208 0.24 3.70 -7.02
C HIS A 208 1.46 4.40 -7.61
N GLU A 209 2.68 4.06 -7.17
CA GLU A 209 3.92 4.53 -7.80
C GLU A 209 4.01 4.06 -9.27
N MET A 210 3.56 2.85 -9.57
CA MET A 210 3.60 2.28 -10.91
C MET A 210 2.58 2.92 -11.87
N TYR A 211 1.51 3.56 -11.38
CA TYR A 211 0.58 4.29 -12.26
C TYR A 211 1.27 5.41 -13.03
N SER A 212 2.22 6.13 -12.41
CA SER A 212 3.07 7.14 -13.08
C SER A 212 4.28 6.54 -13.82
N GLY A 213 4.31 5.22 -13.96
CA GLY A 213 5.45 4.47 -14.51
C GLY A 213 6.66 4.46 -13.58
N ALA A 214 6.48 4.72 -12.28
CA ALA A 214 7.51 4.77 -11.23
C ALA A 214 8.68 5.75 -11.45
N ASN A 215 8.67 6.57 -12.51
CA ASN A 215 9.74 7.55 -12.73
C ASN A 215 9.89 8.52 -11.53
N PRO A 216 8.81 9.09 -10.97
CA PRO A 216 8.86 9.87 -9.74
C PRO A 216 9.46 9.13 -8.55
N TYR A 217 8.99 7.90 -8.30
CA TYR A 217 9.45 7.06 -7.21
C TYR A 217 10.97 6.82 -7.30
N PHE A 218 11.50 6.40 -8.45
CA PHE A 218 12.93 6.18 -8.63
C PHE A 218 13.77 7.47 -8.43
N GLN A 219 13.20 8.65 -8.72
CA GLN A 219 13.85 9.93 -8.40
C GLN A 219 13.83 10.24 -6.90
N ALA A 220 12.75 9.89 -6.20
CA ALA A 220 12.61 10.05 -4.76
C ALA A 220 13.63 9.18 -4.01
N ILE A 221 13.72 7.88 -4.34
CA ILE A 221 14.64 6.94 -3.68
C ILE A 221 16.12 7.09 -4.07
N ALA A 222 16.44 8.01 -4.98
CA ALA A 222 17.81 8.38 -5.32
C ALA A 222 18.33 9.57 -4.48
N LYS A 223 17.49 10.19 -3.65
CA LYS A 223 17.79 11.43 -2.90
C LYS A 223 17.34 11.32 -1.44
N ALA A 224 17.69 12.32 -0.63
CA ALA A 224 17.18 12.41 0.73
C ALA A 224 15.64 12.48 0.73
N PRO A 225 14.95 11.85 1.69
CA PRO A 225 15.51 11.13 2.84
C PRO A 225 15.97 9.69 2.54
N PHE A 226 15.66 9.16 1.35
CA PHE A 226 15.83 7.76 0.95
C PHE A 226 17.15 7.41 0.25
N ALA A 227 18.16 8.30 0.32
CA ALA A 227 19.39 8.20 -0.46
C ALA A 227 20.18 6.90 -0.22
N ALA A 228 19.93 6.20 0.89
CA ALA A 228 20.53 4.92 1.21
C ALA A 228 20.21 3.80 0.20
N GLN A 229 19.13 3.94 -0.59
CA GLN A 229 18.77 2.99 -1.65
C GLN A 229 19.55 3.19 -2.95
N GLN A 230 20.20 4.34 -3.15
CA GLN A 230 20.91 4.70 -4.38
C GLN A 230 20.07 4.47 -5.66
N GLY A 231 18.76 4.72 -5.59
CA GLY A 231 17.86 4.55 -6.73
C GLY A 231 17.52 3.09 -7.07
N CYS A 232 17.77 2.12 -6.18
CA CYS A 232 17.30 0.74 -6.36
C CYS A 232 16.06 0.48 -5.48
N SER A 233 15.03 -0.13 -6.08
CA SER A 233 13.73 -0.33 -5.44
C SER A 233 13.67 -1.52 -4.46
N TYR A 234 14.77 -2.26 -4.34
CA TYR A 234 14.94 -3.34 -3.37
C TYR A 234 16.30 -3.23 -2.69
N PHE A 235 16.37 -3.64 -1.43
CA PHE A 235 17.53 -3.41 -0.56
C PHE A 235 17.56 -4.42 0.60
N ALA A 236 18.68 -4.47 1.31
CA ALA A 236 18.80 -5.21 2.56
C ALA A 236 19.43 -4.36 3.66
N LEU A 237 18.99 -4.56 4.90
CA LEU A 237 19.59 -4.03 6.12
C LEU A 237 20.07 -5.22 6.96
N GLU A 238 21.32 -5.24 7.38
CA GLU A 238 21.84 -6.39 8.12
C GLU A 238 22.64 -6.02 9.37
N ASN A 239 22.49 -6.82 10.42
CA ASN A 239 23.38 -6.85 11.56
C ASN A 239 23.91 -8.29 11.78
N ASP A 240 24.44 -8.63 12.96
CA ASP A 240 25.01 -9.96 13.19
C ASP A 240 23.96 -11.06 13.37
N ASN A 241 22.71 -10.67 13.65
CA ASN A 241 21.63 -11.57 14.04
C ASN A 241 20.46 -11.57 13.03
N TRP A 242 20.27 -10.46 12.33
CA TRP A 242 19.11 -10.19 11.48
C TRP A 242 19.51 -9.68 10.10
N VAL A 243 18.68 -10.01 9.12
CA VAL A 243 18.63 -9.34 7.82
C VAL A 243 17.18 -8.93 7.54
N ILE A 244 16.97 -7.68 7.18
CA ILE A 244 15.70 -7.15 6.68
C ILE A 244 15.85 -6.97 5.18
N VAL A 245 14.99 -7.60 4.38
CA VAL A 245 15.04 -7.54 2.90
C VAL A 245 13.77 -6.86 2.40
N GLY A 246 13.91 -5.66 1.85
CA GLY A 246 12.84 -4.96 1.13
C GLY A 246 12.84 -5.36 -0.33
N LEU A 247 11.71 -5.85 -0.83
CA LEU A 247 11.52 -6.33 -2.20
C LEU A 247 10.50 -5.47 -2.95
N ASP A 248 10.75 -5.26 -4.24
CA ASP A 248 9.83 -4.58 -5.16
C ASP A 248 8.83 -5.59 -5.73
N SER A 249 7.66 -5.66 -5.11
CA SER A 249 6.56 -6.50 -5.58
C SER A 249 5.70 -5.83 -6.64
N ALA A 250 5.92 -4.57 -6.99
CA ALA A 250 5.06 -3.81 -7.90
C ALA A 250 5.60 -3.77 -9.33
N TYR A 251 6.92 -3.65 -9.51
CA TYR A 251 7.53 -3.42 -10.82
C TYR A 251 7.20 -4.53 -11.84
N PHE A 252 7.18 -5.80 -11.40
CA PHE A 252 6.86 -6.93 -12.26
C PHE A 252 5.40 -7.41 -12.13
N ALA A 253 4.56 -6.69 -11.39
CA ALA A 253 3.12 -6.96 -11.36
C ALA A 253 2.51 -6.70 -12.75
N ALA A 254 1.35 -7.32 -13.01
CA ALA A 254 0.70 -7.24 -14.30
C ALA A 254 0.19 -5.82 -14.60
N GLU A 255 0.80 -5.16 -15.57
CA GLU A 255 0.52 -3.76 -15.93
C GLU A 255 -0.94 -3.51 -16.33
N LEU A 256 -1.53 -4.36 -17.16
CA LEU A 256 -2.92 -4.22 -17.58
C LEU A 256 -3.93 -4.68 -16.50
N GLU A 257 -3.44 -5.23 -15.39
CA GLU A 257 -4.21 -5.53 -14.17
C GLU A 257 -3.92 -4.51 -13.05
N LEU A 258 -3.51 -3.29 -13.44
CA LEU A 258 -3.29 -2.16 -12.54
C LEU A 258 -2.26 -2.43 -11.44
N TYR A 259 -1.33 -3.36 -11.70
CA TYR A 259 -0.28 -3.77 -10.76
C TYR A 259 -0.79 -4.30 -9.41
N LEU A 260 -2.08 -4.64 -9.27
CA LEU A 260 -2.70 -4.99 -7.98
C LEU A 260 -2.23 -6.32 -7.38
N ASN A 261 -1.73 -7.22 -8.23
CA ASN A 261 -1.23 -8.52 -7.81
C ASN A 261 0.29 -8.53 -7.85
N GLY A 262 0.91 -8.54 -6.66
CA GLY A 262 2.37 -8.43 -6.52
C GLY A 262 3.15 -9.55 -7.21
N SER A 263 4.31 -9.20 -7.76
CA SER A 263 5.22 -10.13 -8.43
C SER A 263 6.69 -9.69 -8.30
N LEU A 264 7.56 -10.64 -7.95
CA LEU A 264 9.02 -10.46 -7.94
C LEU A 264 9.66 -10.59 -9.33
N GLY A 265 8.86 -10.91 -10.36
CA GLY A 265 9.32 -11.13 -11.73
C GLY A 265 9.56 -12.60 -12.07
N PRO A 266 10.41 -12.88 -13.07
CA PRO A 266 10.73 -14.25 -13.47
C PRO A 266 11.24 -15.10 -12.31
N ALA A 267 10.96 -16.41 -12.35
CA ALA A 267 11.57 -17.36 -11.43
C ALA A 267 13.11 -17.26 -11.52
N GLU A 268 13.79 -17.32 -10.38
CA GLU A 268 15.24 -17.08 -10.27
C GLU A 268 15.68 -15.71 -10.80
N GLY A 269 14.77 -14.72 -10.83
CA GLY A 269 15.08 -13.33 -11.17
C GLY A 269 15.97 -12.65 -10.12
N THR A 270 16.43 -11.44 -10.43
CA THR A 270 17.41 -10.69 -9.62
C THR A 270 16.97 -10.49 -8.16
N GLN A 271 15.68 -10.27 -7.91
CA GLN A 271 15.15 -10.09 -6.55
C GLN A 271 15.17 -11.39 -5.74
N VAL A 272 14.80 -12.52 -6.35
CA VAL A 272 14.86 -13.85 -5.71
C VAL A 272 16.30 -14.24 -5.45
N GLN A 273 17.20 -14.02 -6.41
CA GLN A 273 18.64 -14.25 -6.24
C GLN A 273 19.22 -13.38 -5.13
N PHE A 274 18.79 -12.12 -5.01
CA PHE A 274 19.21 -11.24 -3.94
C PHE A 274 18.76 -11.75 -2.57
N LEU A 275 17.48 -12.16 -2.43
CA LEU A 275 16.97 -12.77 -1.22
C LEU A 275 17.77 -14.03 -0.82
N GLN A 276 18.10 -14.90 -1.78
CA GLN A 276 18.87 -16.13 -1.55
C GLN A 276 20.26 -15.89 -0.93
N GLN A 277 20.86 -14.70 -1.14
CA GLN A 277 22.16 -14.37 -0.52
C GLN A 277 22.08 -14.36 1.01
N PHE A 278 20.91 -14.07 1.58
CA PHE A 278 20.72 -13.92 3.01
C PHE A 278 20.13 -15.17 3.66
N THR A 279 19.36 -15.97 2.91
CA THR A 279 18.79 -17.23 3.40
C THR A 279 19.83 -18.34 3.57
N ALA A 280 21.02 -18.18 2.99
CA ALA A 280 22.17 -19.05 3.21
C ALA A 280 22.98 -18.71 4.48
N THR A 281 22.57 -17.70 5.25
CA THR A 281 23.24 -17.27 6.49
C THR A 281 22.55 -17.84 7.73
N ASN A 282 23.21 -17.77 8.88
CA ASN A 282 22.59 -18.13 10.17
C ASN A 282 21.73 -17.00 10.76
N LYS A 283 21.52 -15.90 10.02
CA LYS A 283 20.75 -14.75 10.47
C LYS A 283 19.25 -15.01 10.27
N LYS A 284 18.42 -14.42 11.12
CA LYS A 284 16.97 -14.42 10.92
C LYS A 284 16.58 -13.40 9.86
N VAL A 285 15.69 -13.77 8.96
CA VAL A 285 15.26 -12.92 7.84
C VAL A 285 13.90 -12.31 8.13
N ILE A 286 13.78 -11.00 7.93
CA ILE A 286 12.53 -10.24 7.85
C ILE A 286 12.35 -9.83 6.39
N VAL A 287 11.17 -10.08 5.81
CA VAL A 287 10.84 -9.67 4.44
C VAL A 287 9.85 -8.50 4.50
N LEU A 288 10.05 -7.50 3.64
CA LEU A 288 9.14 -6.37 3.44
C LEU A 288 8.72 -6.34 1.97
N THR A 289 7.42 -6.19 1.72
CA THR A 289 6.84 -5.98 0.37
C THR A 289 5.76 -4.91 0.45
N HIS A 290 5.35 -4.32 -0.68
CA HIS A 290 4.11 -3.54 -0.69
C HIS A 290 2.89 -4.48 -0.68
N HIS A 291 2.76 -5.32 -1.71
CA HIS A 291 1.70 -6.32 -1.82
C HIS A 291 1.77 -7.44 -0.76
N ASN A 292 0.61 -7.99 -0.43
CA ASN A 292 0.36 -9.03 0.56
C ASN A 292 0.73 -10.45 0.08
N GLY A 293 1.28 -11.25 1.01
CA GLY A 293 1.55 -12.68 0.79
C GLY A 293 0.34 -13.59 1.05
N LEU A 294 -0.69 -13.10 1.74
CA LEU A 294 -1.90 -13.84 2.10
C LEU A 294 -3.14 -13.06 1.70
N THR A 295 -4.27 -13.73 1.49
CA THR A 295 -5.59 -13.06 1.49
C THR A 295 -5.80 -12.29 2.80
N GLU A 296 -6.66 -11.28 2.79
CA GLU A 296 -6.85 -10.36 3.93
C GLU A 296 -7.22 -11.08 5.23
N ASP A 297 -8.01 -12.15 5.14
CA ASP A 297 -8.42 -13.01 6.26
C ASP A 297 -7.36 -14.07 6.65
N GLY A 298 -6.23 -14.10 5.93
CA GLY A 298 -5.14 -15.06 6.09
C GLY A 298 -5.48 -16.49 5.68
N SER A 299 -6.57 -16.73 4.94
CA SER A 299 -7.03 -18.09 4.59
C SER A 299 -6.26 -18.74 3.44
N SER A 300 -5.68 -17.95 2.53
CA SER A 300 -5.00 -18.46 1.33
C SER A 300 -3.71 -17.70 1.04
N GLU A 301 -2.73 -18.41 0.47
CA GLU A 301 -1.47 -17.85 -0.02
C GLU A 301 -1.65 -17.17 -1.38
N THR A 302 -1.01 -16.03 -1.60
CA THR A 302 -0.98 -15.36 -2.92
C THR A 302 0.13 -15.93 -3.81
N VAL A 303 0.16 -15.54 -5.08
CA VAL A 303 1.29 -15.89 -5.98
C VAL A 303 2.62 -15.37 -5.42
N LEU A 304 2.61 -14.19 -4.80
CA LEU A 304 3.79 -13.58 -4.20
C LEU A 304 4.36 -14.43 -3.06
N TRP A 305 3.52 -15.13 -2.30
CA TRP A 305 3.98 -16.09 -1.28
C TRP A 305 4.90 -17.15 -1.88
N GLY A 306 4.46 -17.80 -2.95
CA GLY A 306 5.26 -18.81 -3.64
C GLY A 306 6.60 -18.25 -4.13
N GLN A 307 6.62 -17.02 -4.65
CA GLN A 307 7.83 -16.36 -5.13
C GLN A 307 8.81 -16.02 -3.99
N VAL A 308 8.35 -15.45 -2.87
CA VAL A 308 9.20 -15.17 -1.70
C VAL A 308 9.76 -16.46 -1.14
N MET A 309 8.92 -17.48 -0.96
CA MET A 309 9.34 -18.77 -0.38
C MET A 309 10.33 -19.52 -1.29
N SER A 310 10.32 -19.29 -2.61
CA SER A 310 11.32 -19.83 -3.53
C SER A 310 12.75 -19.31 -3.27
N GLY A 311 12.89 -18.20 -2.53
CA GLY A 311 14.18 -17.69 -2.08
C GLY A 311 14.75 -18.43 -0.85
N PHE A 312 13.98 -19.31 -0.22
CA PHE A 312 14.37 -20.04 0.99
C PHE A 312 14.61 -21.52 0.71
N PRO A 313 15.50 -22.19 1.47
CA PRO A 313 15.60 -23.64 1.43
C PRO A 313 14.26 -24.30 1.79
N ALA A 314 14.00 -25.48 1.24
CA ALA A 314 12.75 -26.21 1.48
C ALA A 314 12.45 -26.37 2.98
N GLY A 315 11.21 -26.07 3.37
CA GLY A 315 10.75 -26.11 4.77
C GLY A 315 11.13 -24.89 5.62
N ASN A 316 11.85 -23.91 5.06
CA ASN A 316 12.15 -22.64 5.74
C ASN A 316 11.38 -21.48 5.12
N GLY A 317 11.33 -20.37 5.86
CA GLY A 317 10.77 -19.10 5.43
C GLY A 317 11.38 -17.94 6.23
N PRO A 318 10.96 -16.70 5.98
CA PRO A 318 11.34 -15.58 6.82
C PRO A 318 10.74 -15.74 8.22
N ALA A 319 11.42 -15.22 9.23
CA ALA A 319 10.88 -15.16 10.58
C ALA A 319 9.67 -14.22 10.64
N TYR A 320 9.73 -13.10 9.92
CA TYR A 320 8.65 -12.13 9.80
C TYR A 320 8.45 -11.67 8.36
N TRP A 321 7.21 -11.36 7.99
CA TRP A 321 6.88 -10.72 6.72
C TRP A 321 5.87 -9.59 6.94
N TYR A 322 6.29 -8.36 6.61
CA TYR A 322 5.48 -7.15 6.67
C TYR A 322 5.08 -6.67 5.28
N TRP A 323 3.84 -6.18 5.13
CA TRP A 323 3.36 -5.57 3.90
C TRP A 323 2.38 -4.41 4.13
N GLY A 324 2.15 -3.59 3.11
CA GLY A 324 1.11 -2.55 3.04
C GLY A 324 -0.07 -3.02 2.17
N HIS A 325 -0.46 -2.21 1.18
CA HIS A 325 -1.41 -2.48 0.08
C HIS A 325 -2.86 -2.72 0.50
N VAL A 326 -3.07 -3.67 1.40
CA VAL A 326 -4.35 -3.82 2.09
C VAL A 326 -4.38 -2.76 3.18
N HIS A 327 -5.38 -1.89 3.14
CA HIS A 327 -5.37 -0.69 3.98
C HIS A 327 -5.74 -0.94 5.46
N VAL A 328 -5.36 -2.08 6.03
CA VAL A 328 -5.66 -2.49 7.41
C VAL A 328 -4.39 -2.60 8.26
N GLY A 329 -4.56 -2.52 9.58
CA GLY A 329 -3.57 -2.98 10.54
C GLY A 329 -3.93 -4.38 10.97
N ALA A 330 -3.08 -5.37 10.69
CA ALA A 330 -3.38 -6.75 11.07
C ALA A 330 -2.13 -7.55 11.44
N VAL A 331 -2.30 -8.41 12.43
CA VAL A 331 -1.35 -9.43 12.84
C VAL A 331 -2.00 -10.77 12.58
N TYR A 332 -1.36 -11.57 11.75
CA TYR A 332 -1.81 -12.93 11.46
C TYR A 332 -1.20 -13.91 12.45
N ARG A 333 -1.93 -15.00 12.70
CA ARG A 333 -1.33 -16.20 13.33
C ARG A 333 -0.21 -16.72 12.45
N ASN A 334 0.79 -17.34 13.09
CA ASN A 334 1.93 -17.87 12.38
C ASN A 334 1.47 -18.85 11.30
N GLN A 335 1.96 -18.62 10.10
CA GLN A 335 1.69 -19.46 8.95
C GLN A 335 2.72 -20.57 8.93
N ASP A 336 2.27 -21.81 9.14
CA ASP A 336 3.16 -22.97 9.14
C ASP A 336 2.91 -23.97 7.98
N PRO A 337 2.71 -23.51 6.73
CA PRO A 337 2.67 -24.42 5.61
C PRO A 337 4.06 -25.03 5.46
N GLN A 338 4.14 -26.37 5.55
CA GLN A 338 5.38 -27.12 5.34
C GLN A 338 6.49 -26.85 6.37
N GLY A 339 6.17 -26.39 7.59
CA GLY A 339 7.14 -26.20 8.67
C GLY A 339 7.85 -24.85 8.69
N ARG A 340 7.39 -23.86 7.90
CA ARG A 340 8.07 -22.57 7.70
C ARG A 340 7.90 -21.57 8.84
N ASN A 341 6.82 -21.68 9.63
CA ASN A 341 6.51 -20.83 10.79
C ASN A 341 6.74 -19.31 10.58
N VAL A 342 6.03 -18.71 9.62
CA VAL A 342 6.20 -17.29 9.22
C VAL A 342 5.24 -16.37 9.97
N ALA A 343 5.75 -15.35 10.66
CA ALA A 343 4.95 -14.33 11.32
C ALA A 343 4.58 -13.20 10.35
N CYS A 344 3.31 -13.17 9.91
CA CYS A 344 2.84 -12.23 8.89
C CYS A 344 2.15 -11.01 9.49
N ARG A 345 2.33 -9.84 8.87
CA ARG A 345 1.84 -8.54 9.34
C ARG A 345 1.39 -7.66 8.17
N CYS A 346 0.21 -7.07 8.29
CA CYS A 346 -0.26 -6.01 7.41
C CYS A 346 -0.18 -4.66 8.15
N CYS A 347 0.42 -3.67 7.50
CA CYS A 347 0.74 -2.34 8.01
C CYS A 347 0.32 -1.25 7.02
N GLY A 348 -0.82 -1.43 6.34
CA GLY A 348 -1.33 -0.50 5.31
C GLY A 348 -2.38 0.50 5.81
N HIS A 349 -2.58 0.63 7.12
CA HIS A 349 -3.49 1.61 7.72
C HIS A 349 -2.73 2.89 8.09
N GLY A 350 -1.89 3.41 7.20
CA GLY A 350 -1.00 4.54 7.51
C GLY A 350 -1.61 5.92 7.30
N GLY A 351 -2.69 6.04 6.53
CA GLY A 351 -3.22 7.37 6.21
C GLY A 351 -4.53 7.46 5.44
N LEU A 352 -5.17 6.34 5.09
CA LEU A 352 -6.49 6.34 4.44
C LEU A 352 -7.60 6.12 5.46
N PRO A 353 -8.75 6.81 5.31
CA PRO A 353 -9.90 6.55 6.16
C PRO A 353 -10.49 5.18 5.85
N LEU A 354 -10.30 4.21 6.76
CA LEU A 354 -10.99 2.93 6.74
C LEU A 354 -11.89 2.77 7.95
N GLY A 355 -13.01 2.09 7.77
CA GLY A 355 -13.86 1.64 8.85
C GLY A 355 -13.45 0.26 9.39
N ASN A 356 -14.30 -0.31 10.24
CA ASN A 356 -14.04 -1.62 10.82
C ASN A 356 -14.17 -2.73 9.76
N ALA A 357 -13.05 -3.40 9.47
CA ALA A 357 -12.98 -4.58 8.62
C ALA A 357 -13.59 -5.81 9.31
N ALA A 358 -14.93 -5.85 9.40
CA ALA A 358 -15.68 -6.87 10.14
C ALA A 358 -15.42 -8.32 9.67
N ALA A 359 -14.93 -8.52 8.44
CA ALA A 359 -14.49 -9.83 7.96
C ALA A 359 -13.32 -10.40 8.77
N LEU A 360 -12.51 -9.56 9.41
CA LEU A 360 -11.34 -9.98 10.20
C LEU A 360 -11.68 -10.42 11.63
N GLU A 361 -12.77 -9.93 12.22
CA GLU A 361 -13.15 -10.17 13.64
C GLU A 361 -13.22 -11.66 14.02
N ASN A 362 -13.63 -12.51 13.07
CA ASN A 362 -13.76 -13.96 13.29
C ASN A 362 -12.91 -14.80 12.33
N ALA A 363 -12.01 -14.16 11.58
CA ALA A 363 -11.10 -14.88 10.70
C ALA A 363 -10.15 -15.74 11.55
N PRO A 364 -10.12 -17.07 11.36
CA PRO A 364 -9.37 -17.97 12.24
C PRO A 364 -7.86 -17.72 12.20
N ASN A 365 -7.36 -17.10 11.13
CA ASN A 365 -5.94 -16.83 10.91
C ASN A 365 -5.51 -15.41 11.31
N VAL A 366 -6.44 -14.57 11.78
CA VAL A 366 -6.14 -13.23 12.30
C VAL A 366 -6.01 -13.31 13.82
N ALA A 367 -4.91 -12.77 14.36
CA ALA A 367 -4.64 -12.71 15.80
C ALA A 367 -5.00 -11.35 16.41
N TRP A 368 -4.83 -10.28 15.62
CA TRP A 368 -5.23 -8.92 15.95
C TRP A 368 -5.46 -8.15 14.67
N TYR A 369 -6.35 -7.17 14.70
CA TYR A 369 -6.47 -6.14 13.69
C TYR A 369 -6.97 -4.84 14.33
N GLU A 370 -6.67 -3.70 13.71
CA GLU A 370 -7.12 -2.40 14.18
C GLU A 370 -8.61 -2.22 13.91
N LYS A 371 -9.37 -1.93 14.97
CA LYS A 371 -10.83 -1.84 14.97
C LYS A 371 -11.36 -0.76 15.92
N GLU A 372 -10.47 -0.09 16.64
CA GLU A 372 -10.83 0.95 17.58
C GLU A 372 -11.28 2.19 16.81
N PRO A 373 -12.44 2.77 17.15
CA PRO A 373 -12.92 3.99 16.52
C PRO A 373 -11.92 5.13 16.67
N ALA A 374 -11.67 5.86 15.60
CA ALA A 374 -10.81 7.04 15.67
C ALA A 374 -11.47 8.23 16.37
N ASN A 375 -12.80 8.21 16.51
CA ASN A 375 -13.61 9.32 17.00
C ASN A 375 -13.43 10.60 16.16
N ASP A 376 -13.23 10.43 14.85
CA ASP A 376 -13.15 11.53 13.90
C ASP A 376 -14.51 12.19 13.70
N PRO A 377 -14.66 13.50 13.97
CA PRO A 377 -15.94 14.19 13.79
C PRO A 377 -16.37 14.30 12.33
N ASP A 378 -15.43 14.28 11.38
CA ASP A 378 -15.71 14.44 9.95
C ASP A 378 -15.97 13.08 9.27
N ILE A 379 -15.37 11.99 9.76
CA ILE A 379 -15.60 10.61 9.28
C ILE A 379 -15.81 9.66 10.48
N PRO A 380 -16.99 9.70 11.14
CA PRO A 380 -17.24 8.92 12.37
C PRO A 380 -17.11 7.40 12.21
N GLN A 381 -17.17 6.90 10.98
CA GLN A 381 -17.05 5.48 10.65
C GLN A 381 -15.62 4.96 10.72
N ARG A 382 -14.62 5.85 10.66
CA ARG A 382 -13.23 5.39 10.55
C ARG A 382 -12.70 4.82 11.86
N VAL A 383 -11.88 3.78 11.72
CA VAL A 383 -11.01 3.27 12.78
C VAL A 383 -9.69 4.02 12.77
N GLN A 384 -8.87 3.81 13.78
CA GLN A 384 -7.57 4.46 13.90
C GLN A 384 -6.62 4.00 12.78
N ASP A 385 -5.89 4.96 12.20
CA ASP A 385 -4.68 4.66 11.45
C ASP A 385 -3.51 4.38 12.41
N GLY A 386 -2.35 3.99 11.88
CA GLY A 386 -1.23 3.55 12.70
C GLY A 386 0.02 3.18 11.92
N PHE A 387 0.98 2.64 12.65
CA PHE A 387 2.30 2.26 12.16
C PHE A 387 2.93 1.21 13.07
N VAL A 388 3.97 0.51 12.59
CA VAL A 388 4.67 -0.51 13.38
C VAL A 388 6.08 -0.06 13.74
N VAL A 389 6.54 -0.44 14.93
CA VAL A 389 7.92 -0.22 15.39
C VAL A 389 8.52 -1.54 15.83
N LEU A 390 9.71 -1.82 15.29
CA LEU A 390 10.56 -2.93 15.68
C LEU A 390 11.73 -2.39 16.49
N ARG A 391 12.05 -3.05 17.60
CA ARG A 391 13.31 -2.86 18.30
C ARG A 391 14.09 -4.17 18.26
N LEU A 392 15.20 -4.15 17.55
CA LEU A 392 16.16 -5.25 17.57
C LEU A 392 17.13 -5.02 18.72
N ASP A 393 17.48 -6.09 19.42
CA ASP A 393 18.53 -6.09 20.45
C ASP A 393 19.29 -7.43 20.42
N GLY A 394 20.36 -7.46 19.64
CA GLY A 394 21.06 -8.69 19.29
C GLY A 394 20.09 -9.66 18.59
N PRO A 395 19.91 -10.90 19.10
CA PRO A 395 18.97 -11.84 18.51
C PRO A 395 17.51 -11.58 18.89
N ASN A 396 17.20 -10.64 19.79
CA ASN A 396 15.84 -10.40 20.24
C ASN A 396 15.13 -9.37 19.36
N ILE A 397 13.80 -9.45 19.29
CA ILE A 397 12.94 -8.49 18.60
C ILE A 397 11.75 -8.16 19.48
N GLU A 398 11.49 -6.87 19.67
CA GLU A 398 10.24 -6.37 20.22
C GLU A 398 9.47 -5.69 19.08
N GLU A 399 8.20 -6.03 18.93
CA GLU A 399 7.31 -5.52 17.88
C GLU A 399 6.11 -4.82 18.52
N LYS A 400 5.81 -3.61 18.08
CA LYS A 400 4.65 -2.84 18.54
C LYS A 400 3.92 -2.18 17.39
N PHE A 401 2.60 -2.35 17.34
CA PHE A 401 1.72 -1.51 16.54
C PHE A 401 1.29 -0.32 17.39
N TYR A 402 1.48 0.87 16.83
CA TYR A 402 1.06 2.12 17.41
C TYR A 402 -0.12 2.66 16.61
N ASN A 403 -1.14 3.18 17.30
CA ASN A 403 -2.20 3.95 16.65
C ASN A 403 -1.75 5.39 16.37
N GLU A 404 -2.54 6.12 15.59
CA GLU A 404 -2.32 7.52 15.20
C GLU A 404 -2.20 8.49 16.39
N ASN A 405 -2.62 8.08 17.59
CA ASN A 405 -2.52 8.85 18.84
C ASN A 405 -1.28 8.48 19.68
N GLY A 406 -0.39 7.63 19.16
CA GLY A 406 0.84 7.17 19.83
C GLY A 406 0.63 6.14 20.93
N GLY A 407 -0.59 5.60 21.09
CA GLY A 407 -0.88 4.48 21.96
C GLY A 407 -0.44 3.16 21.33
N VAL A 408 0.03 2.22 22.17
CA VAL A 408 0.33 0.86 21.71
C VAL A 408 -0.98 0.08 21.57
N ALA A 409 -1.35 -0.24 20.32
CA ALA A 409 -2.56 -1.00 20.01
C ALA A 409 -2.32 -2.52 20.09
N TRP A 410 -1.10 -2.98 19.79
CA TRP A 410 -0.70 -4.38 19.92
C TRP A 410 0.81 -4.50 20.16
N PHE A 411 1.25 -5.55 20.84
CA PHE A 411 2.68 -5.82 21.06
C PHE A 411 3.04 -7.32 21.07
N SER A 412 4.30 -7.63 20.71
CA SER A 412 4.96 -8.91 20.98
C SER A 412 6.46 -8.73 21.25
N SER A 413 7.10 -9.72 21.87
CA SER A 413 8.52 -9.70 22.28
C SER A 413 9.14 -11.09 22.32
#